data_AF-A0A355IBY8-F1
#
_entry.id   AF-A0A355IBY8-F1
#
_cell.length_a   1.000
_cell.length_b   1.000
_cell.length_c   1.000
_cell.angle_alpha   90.00
_cell.angle_beta   90.00
_cell.angle_gamma   90.00
#
_symmetry.space_group_name_H-M   'P 1'
#
loop_
_entity.id
_entity.type
_entity.pdbx_description
1 polymer ?
#
loop_
_entity_poly.entity_id
_entity_poly.type
_entity_poly.pdbx_seq_one_letter_code
_entity_poly.pdbx_strand_id
1 'polypeptide(L)'
;VNLFDLRPGRAGKVFVFGLAALFLVAFSPERITLMFPILAALLGYLPFDMSAKAMMGDTGSNVLGAALGACAVFTLSPLAGLILLLLLIGLHVTAEFTSLNKIIENSVVLKAIDRWGRKE
;
A
#
# COMPACT_ATOMS: atom_id res chain seq x y z
N VAL A 1 2.72 -3.78 2.58
CA VAL A 1 1.40 -4.05 1.95
C VAL A 1 0.71 -5.22 2.63
N ASN A 2 1.33 -6.39 2.71
CA ASN A 2 0.77 -7.60 3.35
C ASN A 2 0.22 -7.38 4.78
N LEU A 3 0.92 -6.64 5.65
CA LEU A 3 0.42 -6.27 7.00
C LEU A 3 -0.96 -5.59 7.02
N PHE A 4 -1.37 -4.97 5.91
CA PHE A 4 -2.65 -4.29 5.79
C PHE A 4 -3.74 -5.18 5.16
N ASP A 5 -3.41 -6.35 4.64
CA ASP A 5 -4.33 -7.29 3.98
C ASP A 5 -5.19 -8.09 4.98
N LEU A 6 -5.75 -7.39 5.96
CA LEU A 6 -6.59 -7.96 7.03
C LEU A 6 -8.06 -7.63 6.84
N ARG A 7 -8.39 -6.73 5.91
CA ARG A 7 -9.76 -6.33 5.58
C ARG A 7 -9.89 -5.97 4.10
N PRO A 8 -11.09 -6.17 3.51
CA PRO A 8 -11.44 -5.77 2.15
C PRO A 8 -10.90 -4.40 1.73
N GLY A 9 -10.15 -4.35 0.63
CA GLY A 9 -9.70 -3.12 -0.02
C GLY A 9 -8.44 -2.46 0.57
N ARG A 10 -7.96 -2.89 1.75
CA ARG A 10 -6.84 -2.21 2.43
C ARG A 10 -5.51 -2.35 1.68
N ALA A 11 -5.14 -3.57 1.28
CA ALA A 11 -3.89 -3.82 0.57
C ALA A 11 -3.80 -2.99 -0.72
N GLY A 12 -4.89 -2.96 -1.49
CA GLY A 12 -4.98 -2.15 -2.71
C GLY A 12 -4.87 -0.65 -2.45
N LYS A 13 -5.56 -0.12 -1.43
CA LYS A 13 -5.43 1.30 -1.04
C LYS A 13 -4.00 1.66 -0.65
N VAL A 14 -3.34 0.82 0.16
CA VAL A 14 -1.94 1.03 0.54
C VAL A 14 -1.03 1.05 -0.67
N PHE A 15 -1.28 0.19 -1.67
CA PHE A 15 -0.52 0.23 -2.91
C PHE A 15 -0.73 1.54 -3.68
N VAL A 16 -1.98 1.97 -3.88
CA VAL A 16 -2.31 3.21 -4.61
C VAL A 16 -1.71 4.44 -3.91
N PHE A 17 -1.89 4.57 -2.59
CA PHE A 17 -1.31 5.68 -1.83
C PHE A 17 0.22 5.62 -1.79
N GLY A 18 0.79 4.43 -1.66
CA GLY A 18 2.25 4.24 -1.71
C GLY A 18 2.83 4.65 -3.06
N LEU A 19 2.19 4.26 -4.17
CA LEU A 19 2.62 4.62 -5.51
C LEU A 19 2.50 6.14 -5.75
N ALA A 20 1.41 6.76 -5.29
CA ALA A 20 1.23 8.21 -5.35
C ALA A 20 2.29 8.95 -4.51
N ALA A 21 2.59 8.47 -3.30
CA ALA A 21 3.63 9.04 -2.46
C ALA A 21 5.01 8.94 -3.12
N LEU A 22 5.36 7.78 -3.70
CA LEU A 22 6.60 7.62 -4.47
C LEU A 22 6.67 8.61 -5.63
N PHE A 23 5.56 8.82 -6.35
CA PHE A 23 5.52 9.80 -7.44
C PHE A 23 5.84 11.23 -6.99
N LEU A 24 5.38 11.63 -5.81
CA LEU A 24 5.65 12.97 -5.27
C LEU A 24 7.10 13.19 -4.85
N VAL A 25 7.84 12.14 -4.49
CA VAL A 25 9.21 12.23 -3.97
C VAL A 25 10.27 11.63 -4.91
N ALA A 26 9.83 11.11 -6.07
CA ALA A 26 10.72 10.46 -7.03
C ALA A 26 11.71 11.44 -7.65
N PHE A 27 12.96 11.01 -7.74
CA PHE A 27 14.00 11.71 -8.48
C PHE A 27 13.90 11.44 -10.00
N SER A 28 13.34 10.29 -10.37
CA SER A 28 13.11 9.85 -11.76
C SER A 28 11.66 9.38 -11.95
N PRO A 29 10.67 10.30 -11.95
CA PRO A 29 9.24 9.96 -11.96
C PRO A 29 8.79 9.20 -13.22
N GLU A 30 9.50 9.33 -14.33
CA GLU A 30 9.22 8.61 -15.58
C GLU A 30 9.25 7.08 -15.40
N ARG A 31 10.05 6.57 -14.45
CA ARG A 31 10.15 5.12 -14.18
C ARG A 31 8.91 4.56 -13.48
N ILE A 32 8.06 5.41 -12.90
CA ILE A 32 6.81 5.00 -12.26
C ILE A 32 5.79 4.48 -13.28
N THR A 33 5.90 4.90 -14.55
CA THR A 33 5.05 4.39 -15.64
C THR A 33 5.13 2.88 -15.81
N LEU A 34 6.24 2.25 -15.40
CA LEU A 34 6.40 0.79 -15.38
C LEU A 34 5.39 0.09 -14.45
N MET A 35 4.83 0.82 -13.48
CA MET A 35 3.82 0.30 -12.55
C MET A 35 2.39 0.41 -13.10
N PHE A 36 2.17 1.08 -14.25
CA PHE A 36 0.83 1.29 -14.80
C PHE A 36 0.07 -0.01 -15.11
N PRO A 37 0.68 -1.07 -15.66
CA PRO A 37 -0.03 -2.34 -15.85
C PRO A 37 -0.51 -2.95 -14.52
N ILE A 38 0.31 -2.88 -13.47
CA ILE A 38 -0.04 -3.38 -12.13
C ILE A 38 -1.16 -2.52 -11.53
N LEU A 39 -1.06 -1.19 -11.65
CA LEU A 39 -2.09 -0.26 -11.19
C LEU A 39 -3.42 -0.50 -11.91
N ALA A 40 -3.40 -0.67 -13.24
CA ALA A 40 -4.60 -0.93 -14.03
C ALA A 40 -5.26 -2.27 -13.64
N ALA A 41 -4.46 -3.34 -13.50
CA ALA A 41 -4.95 -4.63 -13.03
C ALA A 41 -5.57 -4.52 -11.62
N LEU A 42 -4.89 -3.81 -10.71
CA LEU A 42 -5.40 -3.56 -9.37
C LEU A 42 -6.71 -2.79 -9.39
N LEU A 43 -6.84 -1.73 -10.19
CA LEU A 43 -8.07 -0.94 -10.28
C LEU A 43 -9.25 -1.76 -10.83
N GLY A 44 -9.00 -2.71 -11.73
CA GLY A 44 -10.02 -3.66 -12.18
C GLY A 44 -10.43 -4.67 -11.10
N TYR A 45 -9.48 -5.09 -10.24
CA TYR A 45 -9.69 -6.03 -9.14
C TYR A 45 -10.34 -5.39 -7.89
N LEU A 46 -10.00 -4.14 -7.60
CA LEU A 46 -10.32 -3.45 -6.35
C LEU A 46 -11.82 -3.41 -6.01
N PRO A 47 -12.77 -3.27 -6.96
CA PRO A 47 -14.20 -3.35 -6.65
C PRO A 47 -14.63 -4.70 -6.09
N PHE A 48 -14.03 -5.81 -6.53
CA PHE A 48 -14.32 -7.15 -6.03
C PHE A 48 -13.78 -7.32 -4.61
N ASP A 49 -12.55 -6.85 -4.37
CA ASP A 49 -11.91 -6.87 -3.05
C ASP A 49 -12.67 -5.99 -2.04
N MET A 50 -13.01 -4.75 -2.41
CA MET A 50 -13.77 -3.82 -1.54
C MET A 50 -15.21 -4.27 -1.25
N SER A 51 -15.79 -5.10 -2.11
CA SER A 51 -17.11 -5.71 -1.89
C SER A 51 -17.03 -7.07 -1.18
N ALA A 52 -15.85 -7.45 -0.68
CA ALA A 52 -15.59 -8.70 0.03
C ALA A 52 -15.96 -9.97 -0.79
N LYS A 53 -15.99 -9.86 -2.13
CA LYS A 53 -16.23 -10.99 -3.04
C LYS A 53 -14.98 -11.78 -3.35
N ALA A 54 -13.83 -11.14 -3.21
CA ALA A 54 -12.50 -11.71 -3.30
C ALA A 54 -11.64 -11.09 -2.19
N MET A 55 -10.51 -11.73 -1.88
CA MET A 55 -9.53 -11.21 -0.94
C MET A 55 -8.17 -11.24 -1.62
N MET A 56 -7.41 -10.14 -1.52
CA MET A 56 -6.12 -9.99 -2.19
C MET A 56 -5.14 -11.14 -1.84
N GLY A 57 -5.12 -11.55 -0.57
CA GLY A 57 -4.32 -12.64 -0.05
C GLY A 57 -2.82 -12.38 -0.14
N ASP A 58 -2.03 -13.35 0.35
CA ASP A 58 -0.57 -13.26 0.35
C ASP A 58 0.01 -13.18 -1.07
N THR A 59 -0.62 -13.83 -2.04
CA THR A 59 -0.15 -13.82 -3.43
C THR A 59 -0.24 -12.42 -4.02
N GLY A 60 -1.39 -11.75 -3.89
CA GLY A 60 -1.55 -10.40 -4.42
C GLY A 60 -0.81 -9.35 -3.59
N SER A 61 -0.92 -9.41 -2.26
CA SER A 61 -0.36 -8.40 -1.37
C SER A 61 1.17 -8.37 -1.37
N ASN A 62 1.84 -9.52 -1.50
CA ASN A 62 3.30 -9.59 -1.62
C ASN A 62 3.77 -9.13 -2.99
N VAL A 63 3.07 -9.46 -4.09
CA VAL A 63 3.40 -8.95 -5.44
C VAL A 63 3.28 -7.43 -5.48
N LEU A 64 2.20 -6.86 -4.94
CA LEU A 64 2.05 -5.40 -4.83
C LEU A 64 3.16 -4.77 -3.97
N GLY A 65 3.54 -5.40 -2.86
CA GLY A 65 4.64 -4.94 -2.02
C GLY A 65 5.99 -4.96 -2.73
N ALA A 66 6.30 -6.04 -3.43
CA ALA A 66 7.52 -6.19 -4.21
C ALA A 66 7.59 -5.16 -5.34
N ALA A 67 6.48 -4.93 -6.05
CA ALA A 67 6.40 -3.91 -7.09
C ALA A 67 6.68 -2.50 -6.56
N LEU A 68 6.08 -2.12 -5.41
CA LEU A 68 6.40 -0.84 -4.76
C LEU A 68 7.86 -0.76 -4.32
N GLY A 69 8.41 -1.83 -3.74
CA GLY A 69 9.80 -1.87 -3.30
C GLY A 69 10.78 -1.69 -4.46
N ALA A 70 10.57 -2.43 -5.56
CA ALA A 70 11.36 -2.28 -6.78
C ALA A 70 11.24 -0.87 -7.36
N CYS A 71 10.03 -0.33 -7.46
CA CYS A 71 9.80 1.04 -7.91
C CYS A 71 10.57 2.05 -7.04
N ALA A 72 10.51 1.91 -5.71
CA ALA A 72 11.23 2.79 -4.79
C ALA A 72 12.75 2.75 -5.01
N VAL A 73 13.33 1.56 -5.16
CA VAL A 73 14.78 1.40 -5.42
C VAL A 73 15.20 2.09 -6.72
N PHE A 74 14.38 2.04 -7.77
CA PHE A 74 14.70 2.66 -9.05
C PHE A 74 14.42 4.16 -9.13
N THR A 75 13.63 4.73 -8.21
CA THR A 75 13.12 6.11 -8.32
C THR A 75 13.59 7.04 -7.21
N LEU A 76 13.96 6.52 -6.05
CA LEU A 76 14.37 7.33 -4.90
C LEU A 76 15.87 7.59 -4.89
N SER A 77 16.25 8.73 -4.29
CA SER A 77 17.63 8.98 -3.91
C SER A 77 18.05 8.05 -2.76
N PRO A 78 19.37 7.82 -2.54
CA PRO A 78 19.84 6.97 -1.44
C PRO A 78 19.33 7.41 -0.06
N LEU A 79 19.26 8.72 0.19
CA LEU A 79 18.74 9.26 1.45
C LEU A 79 17.24 8.99 1.61
N ALA A 80 16.44 9.22 0.56
CA ALA A 80 15.00 8.94 0.60
C ALA A 80 14.73 7.43 0.76
N GLY A 81 15.53 6.58 0.11
CA GLY A 81 15.49 5.13 0.28
C GLY A 81 15.80 4.69 1.72
N LEU A 82 16.81 5.29 2.36
CA LEU A 82 17.13 5.01 3.77
C LEU A 82 15.98 5.43 4.71
N ILE A 83 15.39 6.60 4.48
CA ILE A 83 14.24 7.06 5.26
C ILE A 83 13.06 6.09 5.10
N LEU A 84 12.75 5.66 3.87
CA LEU A 84 11.71 4.68 3.61
C LEU A 84 11.99 3.35 4.32
N LEU A 85 13.24 2.87 4.30
CA LEU A 85 13.63 1.66 4.99
C LEU A 85 13.39 1.76 6.50
N LEU A 86 13.82 2.87 7.13
CA LEU A 86 13.59 3.10 8.55
C LEU A 86 12.10 3.17 8.90
N LEU A 87 11.28 3.81 8.06
CA LEU A 87 9.83 3.83 8.21
C LEU A 87 9.22 2.43 8.12
N LEU A 88 9.69 1.61 7.17
CA LEU A 88 9.22 0.23 7.01
C LEU A 88 9.62 -0.66 8.19
N ILE A 89 10.84 -0.50 8.72
CA ILE A 89 11.29 -1.20 9.93
C ILE A 89 10.40 -0.78 11.11
N GLY A 90 10.21 0.53 11.32
CA GLY A 90 9.35 1.06 12.37
C GLY A 90 7.91 0.55 12.27
N LEU A 91 7.38 0.44 11.05
CA LEU A 91 6.07 -0.14 10.78
C LEU A 91 5.99 -1.62 11.22
N HIS A 92 6.99 -2.45 10.88
CA HIS A 92 7.00 -3.85 11.29
C HIS A 92 7.11 -3.99 12.81
N VAL A 93 8.03 -3.24 13.43
CA VAL A 93 8.17 -3.23 14.90
C VAL A 93 6.85 -2.81 15.56
N THR A 94 6.18 -1.77 15.05
CA THR A 94 4.88 -1.33 15.59
C THR A 94 3.81 -2.40 15.43
N ALA A 95 3.79 -3.12 14.31
CA ALA A 95 2.82 -4.16 14.03
C ALA A 95 2.96 -5.39 14.96
N GLU A 96 4.17 -5.69 15.45
CA GLU A 96 4.41 -6.73 16.45
C GLU A 96 3.79 -6.39 17.80
N PHE A 97 3.93 -5.14 18.24
CA PHE A 97 3.48 -4.72 19.58
C PHE A 97 2.06 -4.17 19.61
N THR A 98 1.51 -3.73 18.47
CA THR A 98 0.21 -3.07 18.40
C THR A 98 -0.57 -3.47 17.15
N SER A 99 -1.86 -3.77 17.32
CA SER A 99 -2.75 -4.00 16.18
C SER A 99 -2.90 -2.73 15.33
N LEU A 100 -2.43 -2.78 14.08
CA LEU A 100 -2.65 -1.72 13.08
C LEU A 100 -4.14 -1.37 12.94
N ASN A 101 -5.00 -2.35 13.12
CA ASN A 101 -6.44 -2.13 13.07
C ASN A 101 -6.93 -1.19 14.18
N LYS A 102 -6.40 -1.32 15.40
CA LYS A 102 -6.72 -0.44 16.53
C LYS A 102 -6.23 0.99 16.25
N ILE A 103 -5.07 1.14 15.62
CA ILE A 103 -4.54 2.45 15.20
C ILE A 103 -5.47 3.11 14.19
N ILE A 104 -5.91 2.36 13.17
CA ILE A 104 -6.83 2.86 12.14
C ILE A 104 -8.18 3.26 12.75
N GLU A 105 -8.74 2.44 13.65
CA GLU A 105 -10.06 2.70 14.26
C GLU A 105 -10.07 3.91 15.20
N ASN A 106 -8.92 4.24 15.80
CA ASN A 106 -8.76 5.41 16.68
C ASN A 106 -8.46 6.72 15.94
N SER A 107 -8.25 6.69 14.62
CA SER A 107 -7.98 7.88 13.81
C SER A 107 -9.16 8.17 12.88
N VAL A 108 -9.75 9.36 13.00
CA VAL A 108 -10.91 9.78 12.18
C VAL A 108 -10.58 9.71 10.69
N VAL A 109 -9.40 10.19 10.30
CA VAL A 109 -8.95 10.21 8.90
C VAL A 109 -8.67 8.81 8.38
N LEU A 110 -7.89 8.01 9.11
CA LEU A 110 -7.55 6.65 8.66
C LEU A 110 -8.79 5.75 8.60
N LYS A 111 -9.72 5.90 9.54
CA LYS A 111 -11.01 5.20 9.54
C LYS A 111 -11.88 5.60 8.35
N ALA A 112 -11.91 6.88 7.99
CA ALA A 112 -12.65 7.34 6.81
C ALA A 112 -12.05 6.74 5.52
N ILE A 113 -10.73 6.76 5.37
CA ILE A 113 -10.03 6.13 4.24
C ILE A 113 -10.28 4.61 4.21
N ASP A 114 -10.24 3.95 5.37
CA ASP A 114 -10.48 2.50 5.49
C ASP A 114 -11.90 2.11 5.02
N ARG A 115 -12.91 2.90 5.39
CA ARG A 115 -14.31 2.65 5.02
C ARG A 115 -14.64 3.05 3.58
N TRP A 116 -13.92 4.00 3.01
CA TRP A 116 -14.19 4.50 1.66
C TRP A 116 -14.23 3.37 0.62
N GLY A 117 -15.30 3.31 -0.17
CA GLY A 117 -15.50 2.32 -1.23
C GLY A 117 -15.93 0.93 -0.76
N ARG A 118 -15.96 0.65 0.55
CA ARG A 118 -16.53 -0.60 1.09
C ARG A 118 -18.05 -0.51 1.06
N LYS A 119 -18.69 -1.56 0.57
CA LYS A 119 -20.14 -1.76 0.68
C LYS A 119 -20.35 -2.50 2.00
N GLU A 120 -20.66 -1.76 3.06
CA GLU A 120 -21.14 -2.35 4.32
C GLU A 120 -22.54 -2.96 4.12
#